data_AF-A0A8T3DDR0-F1
#
_entry.id   AF-A0A8T3DDR0-F1
#
_cell.length_a   1.000
_cell.length_b   1.000
_cell.length_c   1.000
_cell.angle_alpha   90.00
_cell.angle_beta   90.00
_cell.angle_gamma   90.00
#
_symmetry.space_group_name_H-M   'P 1'
#
loop_
_entity.id
_entity.type
_entity.pdbx_description
1 polymer ?
#
loop_
_entity_poly.entity_id
_entity_poly.type
_entity_poly.pdbx_seq_one_letter_code
_entity_poly.pdbx_strand_id
1 'polypeptide(L)'
;MDLSDALGSGAQNGQNSGGGMWPGQPAQPVWPGQPSQPAWPGQPSQPAWPGQPNQPSQPAWPGQPSQPSQPAWPGQPSQPTAPSWPSNPGQHPPSAPQQVPLTVPYHLLLPRGVYDKMLITINGVIKAHAKKFTINLSRGSEIALHFNPRFNENGKKVIVRNSKLREQWGKEERELGNFPFHEGQPFEVKILCTGHEYRVAVNKSHVLEFKHRMRELSSINSLSIFDDVTLSSVNVETLP
;
A
#
# COMPACT_ATOMS: atom_id res chain seq x y z
N MET A 1 -25.15 10.82 49.15
CA MET A 1 -25.17 11.58 50.41
C MET A 1 -23.92 12.43 50.40
N ASP A 2 -24.10 13.73 50.23
CA ASP A 2 -23.07 14.74 50.39
C ASP A 2 -23.69 15.87 51.24
N LEU A 3 -22.88 16.42 52.14
CA LEU A 3 -23.30 17.11 53.38
C LEU A 3 -23.74 18.58 53.17
N SER A 4 -24.95 18.90 53.68
CA SER A 4 -25.37 20.06 54.52
C SER A 4 -24.30 21.12 54.84
N ASP A 5 -24.51 22.45 54.96
CA ASP A 5 -25.68 23.34 55.14
C ASP A 5 -25.17 24.79 54.99
N ALA A 6 -26.02 25.74 54.59
CA ALA A 6 -26.12 27.07 55.23
C ALA A 6 -27.25 27.92 54.62
N LEU A 7 -28.22 28.21 55.48
CA LEU A 7 -29.41 29.06 55.38
C LEU A 7 -29.03 30.56 55.31
N GLY A 8 -29.86 31.52 54.88
CA GLY A 8 -31.29 31.50 54.61
C GLY A 8 -31.87 32.88 54.18
N SER A 9 -33.18 32.87 53.89
CA SER A 9 -34.25 33.89 54.11
C SER A 9 -33.86 35.37 54.29
N GLY A 10 -34.50 36.38 53.68
CA GLY A 10 -35.90 36.51 53.27
C GLY A 10 -36.55 37.72 53.97
N ALA A 11 -36.81 38.78 53.20
CA ALA A 11 -37.90 39.78 53.29
C ALA A 11 -38.07 40.81 54.46
N GLN A 12 -38.20 42.08 54.02
CA GLN A 12 -39.24 43.10 54.32
C GLN A 12 -39.27 43.95 55.62
N ASN A 13 -39.02 45.26 55.41
CA ASN A 13 -39.98 46.41 55.47
C ASN A 13 -40.27 47.20 56.78
N GLY A 14 -40.24 48.54 56.65
CA GLY A 14 -40.86 49.57 57.54
C GLY A 14 -39.99 50.01 58.73
N GLN A 15 -39.87 51.27 59.16
CA GLN A 15 -40.64 52.52 59.05
C GLN A 15 -39.79 53.70 59.60
N ASN A 16 -40.35 54.93 59.47
CA ASN A 16 -40.08 56.15 60.27
C ASN A 16 -39.01 57.11 59.70
N SER A 17 -39.10 58.45 59.71
CA SER A 17 -40.15 59.46 59.71
C SER A 17 -39.43 60.82 59.62
N GLY A 18 -40.04 61.81 58.97
CA GLY A 18 -39.96 63.23 59.36
C GLY A 18 -38.65 64.03 59.17
N GLY A 19 -38.76 65.07 58.35
CA GLY A 19 -38.34 66.43 58.76
C GLY A 19 -37.01 66.99 58.22
N GLY A 20 -37.11 68.14 57.55
CA GLY A 20 -36.23 69.28 57.83
C GLY A 20 -35.00 69.51 56.94
N MET A 21 -35.09 70.58 56.13
CA MET A 21 -34.09 71.63 55.85
C MET A 21 -32.65 71.30 55.35
N TRP A 22 -32.28 71.98 54.25
CA TRP A 22 -30.95 72.27 53.65
C TRP A 22 -29.85 72.68 54.67
N PRO A 23 -28.52 72.73 54.33
CA PRO A 23 -27.89 72.64 53.00
C PRO A 23 -26.66 71.70 52.90
N GLY A 24 -26.30 71.31 51.67
CA GLY A 24 -24.97 70.76 51.33
C GLY A 24 -24.94 69.29 50.93
N GLN A 25 -25.01 69.02 49.62
CA GLN A 25 -24.53 67.77 49.04
C GLN A 25 -23.84 68.06 47.69
N PRO A 26 -22.74 67.36 47.36
CA PRO A 26 -22.09 67.51 46.05
C PRO A 26 -23.02 67.04 44.93
N ALA A 27 -22.92 67.65 43.76
CA ALA A 27 -23.62 67.19 42.56
C ALA A 27 -23.29 65.72 42.26
N GLN A 28 -24.30 64.92 41.92
CA GLN A 28 -24.13 63.54 41.50
C GLN A 28 -23.30 63.45 40.21
N PRO A 29 -22.48 62.40 40.03
CA PRO A 29 -21.69 62.25 38.82
C PRO A 29 -22.60 62.04 37.60
N VAL A 30 -22.32 62.77 36.53
CA VAL A 30 -22.95 62.57 35.22
C VAL A 30 -22.34 61.30 34.60
N TRP A 31 -23.18 60.31 34.33
CA TRP A 31 -22.77 59.14 33.56
C TRP A 31 -22.45 59.56 32.12
N PRO A 32 -21.36 59.07 31.50
CA PRO A 32 -21.11 59.32 30.09
C PRO A 32 -22.28 58.79 29.26
N GLY A 33 -22.72 59.57 28.28
CA GLY A 33 -23.72 59.13 27.31
C GLY A 33 -23.26 57.87 26.57
N GLN A 34 -24.23 57.05 26.15
CA GLN A 34 -23.98 55.79 25.44
C GLN A 34 -23.13 56.04 24.18
N PRO A 35 -22.09 55.22 23.91
CA PRO A 35 -21.33 55.34 22.66
C PRO A 35 -22.24 55.02 21.47
N SER A 36 -22.15 55.83 20.41
CA SER A 36 -22.81 55.54 19.14
C SER A 36 -22.27 54.24 18.53
N GLN A 37 -23.16 53.40 17.98
CA GLN A 37 -22.78 52.14 17.33
C GLN A 37 -21.82 52.38 16.16
N PRO A 38 -20.81 51.49 15.96
CA PRO A 38 -19.91 51.60 14.83
C PRO A 38 -20.65 51.31 13.52
N ALA A 39 -20.30 52.03 12.46
CA ALA A 39 -20.82 51.78 11.12
C ALA A 39 -20.27 50.46 10.57
N TRP A 40 -21.12 49.72 9.85
CA TRP A 40 -20.70 48.50 9.16
C TRP A 40 -19.66 48.81 8.07
N PRO A 41 -18.63 47.97 7.89
CA PRO A 41 -17.67 48.15 6.82
C PRO A 41 -18.37 48.03 5.46
N GLY A 42 -17.99 48.92 4.53
CA GLY A 42 -18.50 48.92 3.17
C GLY A 42 -18.16 47.62 2.42
N GLN A 43 -19.00 47.29 1.43
CA GLN A 43 -18.85 46.07 0.65
C GLN A 43 -17.54 46.09 -0.18
N PRO A 44 -16.76 45.00 -0.23
CA PRO A 44 -15.58 44.95 -1.10
C PRO A 44 -15.97 45.03 -2.57
N SER A 45 -15.19 45.77 -3.37
CA SER A 45 -15.29 45.76 -4.82
C SER A 45 -14.98 44.39 -5.39
N GLN A 46 -15.72 43.95 -6.42
CA GLN A 46 -15.50 42.65 -7.07
C GLN A 46 -14.11 42.56 -7.71
N PRO A 47 -13.48 41.36 -7.72
CA PRO A 47 -12.21 41.15 -8.42
C PRO A 47 -12.39 41.31 -9.93
N ALA A 48 -11.43 41.95 -10.59
CA ALA A 48 -11.34 41.93 -12.04
C ALA A 48 -10.93 40.52 -12.53
N TRP A 49 -11.55 40.06 -13.62
CA TRP A 49 -11.15 38.81 -14.27
C TRP A 49 -9.71 38.91 -14.81
N PRO A 50 -8.90 37.85 -14.72
CA PRO A 50 -7.58 37.84 -15.34
C PRO A 50 -7.71 38.01 -16.86
N GLY A 51 -6.85 38.86 -17.44
CA GLY A 51 -6.77 39.05 -18.89
C GLY A 51 -6.44 37.74 -19.62
N GLN A 52 -6.88 37.62 -20.86
CA GLN A 52 -6.58 36.44 -21.69
C GLN A 52 -5.06 36.28 -21.87
N PRO A 53 -4.51 35.05 -21.73
CA PRO A 53 -3.13 34.78 -22.10
C PRO A 53 -2.93 34.98 -23.60
N ASN A 54 -1.81 35.59 -23.99
CA ASN A 54 -1.41 35.64 -25.39
C ASN A 54 -1.16 34.21 -25.92
N GLN A 55 -1.58 33.94 -27.17
CA GLN A 55 -1.32 32.66 -27.81
C GLN A 55 0.19 32.40 -27.92
N PRO A 56 0.65 31.18 -27.57
CA PRO A 56 2.03 30.79 -27.84
C PRO A 56 2.27 30.71 -29.35
N SER A 57 3.43 31.22 -29.79
CA SER A 57 3.92 31.08 -31.16
C SER A 57 4.14 29.61 -31.51
N GLN A 58 3.88 29.24 -32.77
CA GLN A 58 4.03 27.86 -33.24
C GLN A 58 5.48 27.37 -33.13
N PRO A 59 5.71 26.09 -32.82
CA PRO A 59 7.06 25.51 -32.82
C PRO A 59 7.66 25.52 -34.23
N ALA A 60 8.94 25.84 -34.35
CA ALA A 60 9.68 25.64 -35.59
C ALA A 60 9.86 24.13 -35.85
N TRP A 61 9.69 23.73 -37.11
CA TRP A 61 9.93 22.34 -37.53
C TRP A 61 11.40 21.93 -37.27
N PRO A 62 11.66 20.69 -36.85
CA PRO A 62 13.02 20.19 -36.71
C PRO A 62 13.73 20.20 -38.07
N GLY A 63 14.98 20.64 -38.08
CA GLY A 63 15.84 20.65 -39.27
C GLY A 63 16.06 19.24 -39.83
N GLN A 64 16.27 19.13 -41.14
CA GLN A 64 16.51 17.86 -41.82
C GLN A 64 17.70 17.10 -41.21
N PRO A 65 17.59 15.77 -41.01
CA PRO A 65 18.73 14.93 -40.67
C PRO A 65 19.79 14.99 -41.78
N SER A 66 21.05 15.04 -41.39
CA SER A 66 22.19 14.86 -42.29
C SER A 66 22.20 13.45 -42.90
N GLN A 67 22.64 13.33 -44.15
CA GLN A 67 22.68 12.04 -44.86
C GLN A 67 23.58 11.03 -44.14
N PRO A 68 23.20 9.73 -44.10
CA PRO A 68 24.07 8.69 -43.58
C PRO A 68 25.30 8.51 -44.47
N SER A 69 26.45 8.25 -43.86
CA SER A 69 27.66 7.81 -44.53
C SER A 69 27.43 6.49 -45.29
N GLN A 70 28.07 6.32 -46.45
CA GLN A 70 27.93 5.11 -47.27
C GLN A 70 28.38 3.84 -46.51
N PRO A 71 27.77 2.67 -46.78
CA PRO A 71 28.20 1.41 -46.17
C PRO A 71 29.59 1.01 -46.67
N ALA A 72 30.39 0.41 -45.80
CA ALA A 72 31.64 -0.24 -46.19
C ALA A 72 31.35 -1.49 -47.06
N TRP A 73 32.22 -1.74 -48.03
CA TRP A 73 32.14 -2.90 -48.93
C TRP A 73 32.12 -4.22 -48.16
N PRO A 74 31.37 -5.24 -48.63
CA PRO A 74 31.39 -6.56 -48.00
C PRO A 74 32.79 -7.18 -48.12
N GLY A 75 33.25 -7.78 -47.03
CA GLY A 75 34.51 -8.54 -47.00
C GLY A 75 34.46 -9.75 -47.95
N GLN A 76 35.64 -10.17 -48.43
CA GLN A 76 35.78 -11.29 -49.36
C GLN A 76 35.09 -12.56 -48.84
N PRO A 77 34.44 -13.34 -49.72
CA PRO A 77 33.89 -14.63 -49.33
C PRO A 77 35.03 -15.61 -49.00
N SER A 78 34.90 -16.31 -47.88
CA SER A 78 35.75 -17.44 -47.52
C SER A 78 35.52 -18.62 -48.48
N GLN A 79 36.58 -19.37 -48.76
CA GLN A 79 36.56 -20.53 -49.66
C GLN A 79 35.51 -21.57 -49.26
N PRO A 80 34.87 -22.26 -50.22
CA PRO A 80 33.88 -23.29 -49.92
C PRO A 80 34.56 -24.49 -49.27
N THR A 81 34.05 -24.92 -48.11
CA THR A 81 34.38 -26.21 -47.52
C THR A 81 33.80 -27.35 -48.35
N ALA A 82 34.53 -28.47 -48.41
CA ALA A 82 34.16 -29.67 -49.15
C ALA A 82 32.74 -30.18 -48.79
N PRO A 83 32.03 -30.85 -49.72
CA PRO A 83 30.64 -31.24 -49.51
C PRO A 83 30.50 -32.19 -48.31
N SER A 84 29.58 -31.86 -47.40
CA SER A 84 29.23 -32.73 -46.28
C SER A 84 28.35 -33.89 -46.76
N TRP A 85 28.67 -35.10 -46.31
CA TRP A 85 27.83 -36.29 -46.43
C TRP A 85 26.41 -36.03 -45.88
N PRO A 86 25.37 -36.71 -46.36
CA PRO A 86 24.00 -36.47 -45.91
C PRO A 86 23.88 -36.71 -44.40
N SER A 87 23.45 -35.67 -43.69
CA SER A 87 23.26 -35.68 -42.24
C SER A 87 22.20 -36.70 -41.83
N ASN A 88 22.54 -37.51 -40.83
CA ASN A 88 21.63 -38.45 -40.17
C ASN A 88 20.37 -37.70 -39.66
N PRO A 89 19.13 -38.24 -39.76
CA PRO A 89 17.88 -37.54 -39.37
C PRO A 89 17.68 -37.26 -37.87
N GLY A 90 18.77 -37.24 -37.08
CA GLY A 90 18.73 -37.20 -35.62
C GLY A 90 19.42 -36.00 -34.98
N GLN A 91 19.86 -35.00 -35.74
CA GLN A 91 20.53 -33.80 -35.20
C GLN A 91 19.69 -32.54 -35.33
N HIS A 92 18.47 -32.58 -34.81
CA HIS A 92 17.93 -31.40 -34.15
C HIS A 92 18.31 -31.52 -32.67
N PRO A 93 19.01 -30.55 -32.04
CA PRO A 93 19.04 -30.52 -30.59
C PRO A 93 17.58 -30.53 -30.12
N PRO A 94 17.22 -31.32 -29.09
CA PRO A 94 15.87 -31.25 -28.54
C PRO A 94 15.62 -29.79 -28.21
N SER A 95 14.58 -29.21 -28.82
CA SER A 95 14.12 -27.88 -28.46
C SER A 95 13.98 -27.89 -26.95
N ALA A 96 14.69 -27.00 -26.25
CA ALA A 96 14.60 -26.90 -24.80
C ALA A 96 13.11 -26.92 -24.43
N PRO A 97 12.68 -27.73 -23.45
CA PRO A 97 11.28 -27.81 -23.10
C PRO A 97 10.77 -26.38 -22.89
N GLN A 98 9.84 -25.96 -23.75
CA GLN A 98 9.23 -24.65 -23.63
C GLN A 98 8.56 -24.63 -22.25
N GLN A 99 9.18 -23.95 -21.28
CA GLN A 99 8.60 -23.79 -19.96
C GLN A 99 7.28 -23.08 -20.17
N VAL A 100 6.18 -23.76 -19.87
CA VAL A 100 4.84 -23.16 -19.93
C VAL A 100 4.89 -21.93 -19.02
N PRO A 101 4.55 -20.73 -19.54
CA PRO A 101 4.62 -19.52 -18.74
C PRO A 101 3.71 -19.64 -17.52
N LEU A 102 4.22 -19.29 -16.35
CA LEU A 102 3.44 -19.29 -15.11
C LEU A 102 2.39 -18.18 -15.17
N THR A 103 1.12 -18.55 -15.15
CA THR A 103 0.00 -17.60 -15.17
C THR A 103 -0.48 -17.27 -13.76
N VAL A 104 -1.00 -16.05 -13.58
CA VAL A 104 -1.67 -15.60 -12.35
C VAL A 104 -3.16 -15.43 -12.67
N PRO A 105 -4.09 -16.10 -11.93
CA PRO A 105 -3.87 -16.83 -10.69
C PRO A 105 -3.07 -18.12 -10.88
N TYR A 106 -2.15 -18.38 -9.95
CA TYR A 106 -1.32 -19.57 -9.93
C TYR A 106 -1.74 -20.48 -8.79
N HIS A 107 -1.79 -21.79 -9.05
CA HIS A 107 -2.15 -22.80 -8.07
C HIS A 107 -1.13 -23.95 -8.10
N LEU A 108 -0.64 -24.33 -6.94
CA LEU A 108 0.27 -25.45 -6.75
C LEU A 108 -0.28 -26.36 -5.65
N LEU A 109 -0.41 -27.64 -5.97
CA LEU A 109 -0.70 -28.68 -4.97
C LEU A 109 0.57 -28.99 -4.20
N LEU A 110 0.40 -29.17 -2.88
CA LEU A 110 1.44 -29.59 -1.95
C LEU A 110 1.04 -30.99 -1.46
N PRO A 111 1.46 -32.09 -2.11
CA PRO A 111 0.91 -33.42 -1.87
C PRO A 111 1.11 -33.93 -0.44
N ARG A 112 2.18 -33.49 0.24
CA ARG A 112 2.48 -33.83 1.64
C ARG A 112 1.92 -32.81 2.64
N GLY A 113 1.17 -31.83 2.15
CA GLY A 113 0.88 -30.59 2.85
C GLY A 113 2.14 -29.79 3.18
N VAL A 114 1.98 -28.84 4.09
CA VAL A 114 3.09 -28.10 4.69
C VAL A 114 3.73 -28.96 5.77
N TYR A 115 5.06 -28.87 5.91
CA TYR A 115 5.81 -29.56 6.95
C TYR A 115 7.01 -28.73 7.41
N ASP A 116 7.57 -29.10 8.56
CA ASP A 116 8.76 -28.44 9.12
C ASP A 116 9.93 -28.49 8.13
N LYS A 117 10.69 -27.38 8.03
CA LYS A 117 11.78 -27.16 7.08
C LYS A 117 11.38 -27.04 5.61
N MET A 118 10.09 -27.07 5.27
CA MET A 118 9.64 -26.80 3.90
C MET A 118 9.90 -25.32 3.55
N LEU A 119 10.65 -25.08 2.50
CA LEU A 119 10.92 -23.74 1.97
C LEU A 119 10.23 -23.57 0.61
N ILE A 120 9.37 -22.56 0.53
CA ILE A 120 8.72 -22.14 -0.71
C ILE A 120 9.42 -20.87 -1.19
N THR A 121 9.96 -20.89 -2.41
CA THR A 121 10.61 -19.74 -3.05
C THR A 121 9.78 -19.31 -4.27
N ILE A 122 9.35 -18.05 -4.29
CA ILE A 122 8.52 -17.45 -5.34
C ILE A 122 9.29 -16.28 -5.93
N ASN A 123 9.57 -16.33 -7.23
CA ASN A 123 10.20 -15.24 -7.97
C ASN A 123 9.21 -14.67 -8.97
N GLY A 124 9.23 -13.36 -9.14
CA GLY A 124 8.35 -12.68 -10.07
C GLY A 124 8.67 -11.20 -10.21
N VAL A 125 7.76 -10.49 -10.86
CA VAL A 125 7.80 -9.03 -10.99
C VAL A 125 6.47 -8.47 -10.47
N ILE A 126 6.55 -7.42 -9.65
CA ILE A 126 5.37 -6.64 -9.27
C ILE A 126 4.92 -5.85 -10.48
N LYS A 127 3.64 -5.94 -10.88
CA LYS A 127 3.11 -5.16 -12.00
C LYS A 127 3.21 -3.65 -11.72
N ALA A 128 3.33 -2.84 -12.77
CA ALA A 128 3.19 -1.40 -12.63
C ALA A 128 1.79 -1.05 -12.10
N HIS A 129 1.69 -0.02 -11.24
CA HIS A 129 0.41 0.40 -10.63
C HIS A 129 -0.26 -0.68 -9.78
N ALA A 130 0.52 -1.61 -9.21
CA ALA A 130 0.01 -2.69 -8.38
C ALA A 130 -0.77 -2.12 -7.19
N LYS A 131 -1.96 -2.66 -6.94
CA LYS A 131 -2.76 -2.37 -5.74
C LYS A 131 -2.38 -3.33 -4.63
N LYS A 132 -2.29 -4.62 -4.96
CA LYS A 132 -1.96 -5.69 -4.01
C LYS A 132 -1.52 -6.95 -4.73
N PHE A 133 -0.89 -7.85 -3.99
CA PHE A 133 -0.86 -9.25 -4.38
C PHE A 133 -1.10 -10.17 -3.20
N THR A 134 -1.45 -11.41 -3.49
CA THR A 134 -1.86 -12.37 -2.48
C THR A 134 -1.12 -13.67 -2.65
N ILE A 135 -0.56 -14.20 -1.56
CA ILE A 135 -0.07 -15.57 -1.46
C ILE A 135 -0.88 -16.26 -0.36
N ASN A 136 -1.53 -17.36 -0.69
CA ASN A 136 -2.31 -18.16 0.24
C ASN A 136 -1.71 -19.56 0.39
N LEU A 137 -1.58 -20.02 1.63
CA LEU A 137 -1.48 -21.45 1.97
C LEU A 137 -2.81 -21.90 2.56
N SER A 138 -3.39 -22.96 2.01
CA SER A 138 -4.79 -23.32 2.26
C SER A 138 -5.04 -24.82 2.34
N ARG A 139 -6.18 -25.16 2.95
CA ARG A 139 -6.81 -26.48 2.98
C ARG A 139 -8.28 -26.32 2.60
N GLY A 140 -8.65 -26.78 1.41
CA GLY A 140 -10.01 -26.54 0.90
C GLY A 140 -10.32 -25.04 0.86
N SER A 141 -11.39 -24.61 1.53
CA SER A 141 -11.76 -23.18 1.61
C SER A 141 -11.08 -22.43 2.77
N GLU A 142 -10.41 -23.14 3.69
CA GLU A 142 -9.71 -22.52 4.82
C GLU A 142 -8.31 -22.03 4.39
N ILE A 143 -7.94 -20.85 4.87
CA ILE A 143 -6.64 -20.24 4.59
C ILE A 143 -5.81 -20.24 5.88
N ALA A 144 -4.75 -21.04 5.90
CA ALA A 144 -3.83 -21.12 7.02
C ALA A 144 -2.94 -19.87 7.11
N LEU A 145 -2.39 -19.43 5.96
CA LEU A 145 -1.65 -18.19 5.82
C LEU A 145 -2.21 -17.41 4.64
N HIS A 146 -2.73 -16.23 4.90
CA HIS A 146 -3.02 -15.20 3.91
C HIS A 146 -1.92 -14.14 4.02
N PHE A 147 -1.03 -14.06 3.04
CA PHE A 147 0.00 -13.03 2.96
C PHE A 147 -0.38 -12.04 1.86
N ASN A 148 -0.70 -10.80 2.25
CA ASN A 148 -1.28 -9.81 1.34
C ASN A 148 -0.60 -8.44 1.44
N PRO A 149 0.49 -8.23 0.68
CA PRO A 149 1.06 -6.90 0.48
C PRO A 149 0.08 -6.00 -0.29
N ARG A 150 -0.17 -4.81 0.28
CA ARG A 150 -1.02 -3.75 -0.28
C ARG A 150 -0.15 -2.52 -0.48
N PHE A 151 -0.11 -2.00 -1.71
CA PHE A 151 0.73 -0.86 -2.08
C PHE A 151 0.08 0.49 -1.75
N ASN A 152 -1.22 0.49 -1.46
CA ASN A 152 -1.92 1.65 -0.95
C ASN A 152 -3.14 1.21 -0.13
N GLU A 153 -3.08 1.43 1.18
CA GLU A 153 -4.20 1.39 2.10
C GLU A 153 -4.18 2.70 2.89
N ASN A 154 -5.07 3.63 2.52
CA ASN A 154 -5.16 4.97 3.11
C ASN A 154 -3.81 5.73 3.08
N GLY A 155 -3.10 5.66 1.95
CA GLY A 155 -1.80 6.34 1.76
C GLY A 155 -0.61 5.59 2.34
N LYS A 156 -0.80 4.39 2.90
CA LYS A 156 0.27 3.57 3.49
C LYS A 156 0.45 2.25 2.75
N LYS A 157 1.70 1.81 2.65
CA LYS A 157 2.05 0.45 2.21
C LYS A 157 2.04 -0.47 3.43
N VAL A 158 1.36 -1.61 3.33
CA VAL A 158 1.21 -2.56 4.45
C VAL A 158 1.25 -3.99 3.95
N ILE A 159 1.71 -4.91 4.80
CA ILE A 159 1.53 -6.35 4.57
C ILE A 159 0.55 -6.86 5.61
N VAL A 160 -0.63 -7.28 5.14
CA VAL A 160 -1.63 -7.93 5.99
C VAL A 160 -1.34 -9.42 6.04
N ARG A 161 -1.22 -9.98 7.24
CA ARG A 161 -1.21 -11.42 7.47
C ARG A 161 -2.41 -11.84 8.27
N ASN A 162 -3.05 -12.93 7.88
CA ASN A 162 -4.19 -13.46 8.61
C ASN A 162 -4.41 -14.95 8.29
N SER A 163 -5.39 -15.56 8.95
CA SER A 163 -5.95 -16.87 8.60
C SER A 163 -7.45 -16.72 8.43
N LYS A 164 -8.05 -17.54 7.56
CA LYS A 164 -9.49 -17.68 7.41
C LYS A 164 -9.88 -19.10 7.79
N LEU A 165 -10.50 -19.28 8.95
CA LEU A 165 -10.90 -20.58 9.49
C LEU A 165 -12.41 -20.61 9.60
N ARG A 166 -13.06 -21.69 9.16
CA ARG A 166 -14.53 -21.82 9.16
C ARG A 166 -15.25 -20.60 8.55
N GLU A 167 -14.77 -20.17 7.39
CA GLU A 167 -15.24 -18.99 6.65
C GLU A 167 -15.08 -17.63 7.34
N GLN A 168 -14.39 -17.55 8.49
CA GLN A 168 -14.19 -16.32 9.23
C GLN A 168 -12.72 -15.89 9.22
N TRP A 169 -12.48 -14.62 8.91
CA TRP A 169 -11.16 -14.02 9.07
C TRP A 169 -10.82 -13.85 10.55
N GLY A 170 -9.59 -14.21 10.93
CA GLY A 170 -9.09 -13.97 12.27
C GLY A 170 -8.61 -12.52 12.49
N LYS A 171 -7.85 -12.32 13.56
CA LYS A 171 -7.17 -11.04 13.83
C LYS A 171 -6.07 -10.80 12.80
N GLU A 172 -6.06 -9.64 12.16
CA GLU A 172 -4.98 -9.25 11.25
C GLU A 172 -3.69 -8.93 12.01
N GLU A 173 -2.56 -9.28 11.42
CA GLU A 173 -1.22 -8.84 11.84
C GLU A 173 -0.61 -7.97 10.75
N ARG A 174 -0.07 -6.81 11.14
CA ARG A 174 0.27 -5.71 10.22
C ARG A 174 1.62 -5.07 10.54
N GLU A 175 2.20 -5.41 11.70
CA GLU A 175 3.47 -4.90 12.19
C GLU A 175 4.56 -5.21 11.17
N LEU A 176 5.29 -4.18 10.75
CA LEU A 176 6.31 -4.27 9.71
C LEU A 176 7.33 -3.15 9.91
N GLY A 177 8.63 -3.47 9.78
CA GLY A 177 9.69 -2.46 9.82
C GLY A 177 9.72 -1.61 8.54
N ASN A 178 9.92 -2.25 7.39
CA ASN A 178 9.90 -1.61 6.08
C ASN A 178 9.10 -2.45 5.06
N PHE A 179 8.44 -1.78 4.12
CA PHE A 179 7.73 -2.46 3.03
C PHE A 179 8.70 -2.79 1.88
N PRO A 180 8.97 -4.08 1.58
CA PRO A 180 10.10 -4.50 0.75
C PRO A 180 9.78 -4.58 -0.76
N PHE A 181 8.54 -4.28 -1.17
CA PHE A 181 8.12 -4.41 -2.57
C PHE A 181 8.00 -3.06 -3.27
N HIS A 182 8.36 -3.05 -4.55
CA HIS A 182 8.32 -1.88 -5.42
C HIS A 182 7.64 -2.24 -6.73
N GLU A 183 6.75 -1.37 -7.21
CA GLU A 183 6.04 -1.55 -8.47
C GLU A 183 7.03 -1.60 -9.64
N GLY A 184 6.79 -2.52 -10.59
CA GLY A 184 7.68 -2.73 -11.74
C GLY A 184 9.00 -3.44 -11.42
N GLN A 185 9.28 -3.77 -10.15
CA GLN A 185 10.54 -4.40 -9.74
C GLN A 185 10.40 -5.91 -9.55
N PRO A 186 11.49 -6.67 -9.77
CA PRO A 186 11.53 -8.07 -9.43
C PRO A 186 11.46 -8.27 -7.91
N PHE A 187 10.95 -9.43 -7.50
CA PHE A 187 10.95 -9.85 -6.11
C PHE A 187 11.32 -11.33 -5.99
N GLU A 188 11.91 -11.67 -4.85
CA GLU A 188 12.01 -13.03 -4.33
C GLU A 188 11.29 -13.07 -2.98
N VAL A 189 10.26 -13.91 -2.83
CA VAL A 189 9.63 -14.24 -1.56
C VAL A 189 10.04 -15.65 -1.15
N LYS A 190 10.55 -15.80 0.06
CA LYS A 190 10.85 -17.08 0.70
C LYS A 190 9.96 -17.28 1.91
N ILE A 191 9.17 -18.35 1.92
CA ILE A 191 8.34 -18.76 3.05
C ILE A 191 8.91 -20.06 3.60
N LEU A 192 9.59 -19.97 4.74
CA LEU A 192 10.05 -21.13 5.49
C LEU A 192 8.96 -21.55 6.47
N CYS A 193 8.47 -22.77 6.31
CA CYS A 193 7.55 -23.40 7.23
C CYS A 193 8.36 -24.09 8.33
N THR A 194 8.10 -23.72 9.58
CA THR A 194 8.69 -24.37 10.76
C THR A 194 7.62 -25.13 11.54
N GLY A 195 8.00 -25.81 12.62
CA GLY A 195 7.05 -26.44 13.55
C GLY A 195 6.10 -25.46 14.27
N HIS A 196 6.41 -24.16 14.32
CA HIS A 196 5.67 -23.18 15.13
C HIS A 196 5.10 -22.00 14.33
N GLU A 197 5.74 -21.63 13.23
CA GLU A 197 5.39 -20.45 12.45
C GLU A 197 5.88 -20.52 11.00
N TYR A 198 5.35 -19.61 10.19
CA TYR A 198 5.93 -19.26 8.90
C TYR A 198 6.91 -18.10 9.07
N ARG A 199 8.12 -18.24 8.53
CA ARG A 199 9.12 -17.17 8.50
C ARG A 199 9.26 -16.68 7.07
N VAL A 200 9.06 -15.39 6.85
CA VAL A 200 9.05 -14.80 5.51
C VAL A 200 10.25 -13.89 5.32
N ALA A 201 11.02 -14.15 4.27
CA ALA A 201 12.07 -13.28 3.78
C ALA A 201 11.73 -12.76 2.38
N VAL A 202 12.12 -11.52 2.11
CA VAL A 202 11.96 -10.88 0.80
C VAL A 202 13.32 -10.34 0.37
N ASN A 203 13.74 -10.64 -0.86
CA ASN A 203 15.01 -10.17 -1.42
C ASN A 203 16.20 -10.39 -0.47
N LYS A 204 16.31 -11.62 0.08
CA LYS A 204 17.35 -12.06 1.04
C LYS A 204 17.28 -11.48 2.45
N SER A 205 16.35 -10.58 2.75
CA SER A 205 16.18 -10.02 4.10
C SER A 205 14.95 -10.61 4.78
N HIS A 206 15.10 -10.98 6.06
CA HIS A 206 13.95 -11.37 6.88
C HIS A 206 12.98 -10.19 7.03
N VAL A 207 11.67 -10.46 6.94
CA VAL A 207 10.63 -9.42 6.97
C VAL A 207 9.66 -9.61 8.11
N LEU A 208 9.15 -10.83 8.30
CA LEU A 208 8.14 -11.11 9.31
C LEU A 208 8.04 -12.60 9.65
N GLU A 209 7.36 -12.87 10.76
CA GLU A 209 6.97 -14.19 11.22
C GLU A 209 5.44 -14.21 11.40
N PHE A 210 4.81 -15.37 11.20
CA PHE A 210 3.38 -15.58 11.41
C PHE A 210 3.16 -16.93 12.07
N LYS A 211 2.71 -16.93 13.33
CA LYS A 211 2.51 -18.17 14.10
C LYS A 211 1.38 -19.01 13.53
N HIS A 212 1.55 -20.33 13.56
CA HIS A 212 0.56 -21.27 13.04
C HIS A 212 -0.75 -21.18 13.81
N ARG A 213 -1.81 -20.75 13.12
CA ARG A 213 -3.19 -20.82 13.63
C ARG A 213 -3.86 -22.14 13.26
N MET A 214 -3.50 -22.72 12.12
CA MET A 214 -3.84 -24.09 11.73
C MET A 214 -2.65 -25.01 12.09
N ARG A 215 -2.85 -25.94 13.03
CA ARG A 215 -1.77 -26.80 13.56
C ARG A 215 -1.55 -28.09 12.78
N GLU A 216 -2.54 -28.53 12.02
CA GLU A 216 -2.45 -29.74 11.20
C GLU A 216 -1.76 -29.42 9.87
N LEU A 217 -0.44 -29.21 9.91
CA LEU A 217 0.33 -28.67 8.77
C LEU A 217 0.22 -29.54 7.50
N SER A 218 0.22 -30.86 7.66
CA SER A 218 0.09 -31.83 6.56
C SER A 218 -1.24 -31.72 5.81
N SER A 219 -2.24 -31.06 6.40
CA SER A 219 -3.53 -30.84 5.76
C SER A 219 -3.55 -29.56 4.88
N ILE A 220 -2.56 -28.68 5.02
CA ILE A 220 -2.41 -27.44 4.24
C ILE A 220 -1.76 -27.80 2.89
N ASN A 221 -2.58 -28.15 1.91
CA ASN A 221 -2.16 -28.84 0.70
C ASN A 221 -2.24 -28.00 -0.58
N SER A 222 -2.48 -26.69 -0.47
CA SER A 222 -2.54 -25.79 -1.63
C SER A 222 -1.83 -24.47 -1.39
N LEU A 223 -0.94 -24.11 -2.30
CA LEU A 223 -0.40 -22.77 -2.49
C LEU A 223 -1.15 -22.09 -3.63
N SER A 224 -1.61 -20.86 -3.42
CA SER A 224 -2.23 -20.05 -4.48
C SER A 224 -1.69 -18.62 -4.48
N ILE A 225 -1.50 -18.05 -5.67
CA ILE A 225 -0.97 -16.69 -5.86
C ILE A 225 -1.88 -15.90 -6.79
N PHE A 226 -2.24 -14.68 -6.40
CA PHE A 226 -3.24 -13.84 -7.08
C PHE A 226 -2.78 -12.39 -7.29
N ASP A 227 -3.55 -11.68 -8.11
CA ASP A 227 -3.52 -10.22 -8.34
C ASP A 227 -2.27 -9.70 -9.10
N ASP A 228 -1.62 -8.65 -8.58
CA ASP A 228 -0.78 -7.73 -9.37
C ASP A 228 0.69 -8.16 -9.51
N VAL A 229 0.92 -9.43 -9.86
CA VAL A 229 2.26 -9.97 -10.10
C VAL A 229 2.33 -10.80 -11.40
N THR A 230 3.52 -10.91 -11.96
CA THR A 230 3.88 -11.99 -12.90
C THR A 230 4.85 -12.94 -12.19
N LEU A 231 4.85 -14.22 -12.57
CA LEU A 231 5.68 -15.24 -11.95
C LEU A 231 6.76 -15.71 -12.91
N SER A 232 7.98 -15.80 -12.39
CA SER A 232 9.14 -16.37 -13.09
C SER A 232 9.43 -17.79 -12.62
N SER A 233 9.28 -18.06 -11.32
CA SER A 233 9.40 -19.42 -10.77
C SER A 233 8.68 -19.57 -9.44
N VAL A 234 8.22 -20.79 -9.16
CA VAL A 234 7.75 -21.21 -7.84
C VAL A 234 8.40 -22.56 -7.54
N ASN A 235 9.27 -22.58 -6.54
CA ASN A 235 10.05 -23.76 -6.16
C ASN A 235 9.73 -24.15 -4.71
N VAL A 236 9.73 -25.45 -4.46
CA VAL A 236 9.55 -26.02 -3.14
C VAL A 236 10.72 -26.94 -2.85
N GLU A 237 11.39 -26.72 -1.72
CA GLU A 237 12.51 -27.53 -1.26
C GLU A 237 12.40 -27.83 0.23
N THR A 238 13.20 -28.78 0.71
CA THR A 238 13.32 -29.09 2.14
C THR A 238 14.71 -28.68 2.58
N LEU A 239 14.78 -27.81 3.58
CA LEU A 239 16.06 -27.45 4.18
C LEU A 239 16.61 -28.61 5.02
N PRO A 240 17.95 -28.76 5.11
CA PRO A 240 18.59 -29.84 5.86
C PRO A 240 18.24 -29.84 7.35
#